data_AF-A0A7L5AJS6-F1
#
_entry.id   AF-A0A7L5AJS6-F1
#
_cell.length_a   1.000
_cell.length_b   1.000
_cell.length_c   1.000
_cell.angle_alpha   90.00
_cell.angle_beta   90.00
_cell.angle_gamma   90.00
#
_symmetry.space_group_name_H-M   'P 1'
#
loop_
_entity.id
_entity.type
_entity.pdbx_description
1 polymer ?
#
loop_
_entity_poly.entity_id
_entity_poly.type
_entity_poly.pdbx_seq_one_letter_code
_entity_poly.pdbx_strand_id
1 'polypeptide(L)'
;MDPEDVPEFLDNICTQHAVTFTEQDTIRQKQALPYQSKEWDNFHTHARQSIESLHEGFKDPGTEQMELSGRRRVRGFAAAQLFITILLVNYNLRKIASFLWDEEHGTTAPTNPIMRRRDRIWDNPYTKTLARESALELQRLGKLISPLRT
;
A
#
# COMPACT_ATOMS: atom_id res chain seq x y z
N MET A 1 19.59 6.15 -29.35
CA MET A 1 18.28 6.04 -30.01
C MET A 1 18.57 5.79 -31.45
N ASP A 2 18.06 4.68 -32.00
CA ASP A 2 18.18 4.44 -33.42
C ASP A 2 17.40 5.55 -34.17
N PRO A 3 17.98 6.12 -35.24
CA PRO A 3 17.32 7.19 -35.99
C PRO A 3 16.00 6.74 -36.64
N GLU A 4 15.74 5.43 -36.74
CA GLU A 4 14.49 4.84 -37.21
C GLU A 4 13.36 4.87 -36.15
N ASP A 5 13.69 5.02 -34.87
CA ASP A 5 12.72 5.08 -33.76
C ASP A 5 12.18 6.50 -33.50
N VAL A 6 12.65 7.50 -34.27
CA VAL A 6 12.20 8.88 -34.13
C VAL A 6 11.04 9.10 -35.10
N PRO A 7 9.82 9.35 -34.60
CA PRO A 7 8.67 9.57 -35.47
C PRO A 7 8.89 10.83 -36.31
N GLU A 8 8.57 10.71 -37.61
CA GLU A 8 8.75 11.78 -38.61
C GLU A 8 7.99 13.06 -38.23
N PHE A 9 6.90 12.93 -37.49
CA PHE A 9 6.11 14.02 -36.93
C PHE A 9 5.83 13.78 -35.45
N LEU A 10 5.83 14.85 -34.66
CA LEU A 10 5.42 14.81 -33.26
C LEU A 10 3.96 14.39 -33.16
N ASP A 11 3.67 13.41 -32.31
CA ASP A 11 2.30 12.99 -32.01
C ASP A 11 1.51 14.16 -31.39
N ASN A 12 0.19 14.14 -31.53
CA ASN A 12 -0.71 15.19 -31.06
C ASN A 12 -0.55 15.45 -29.56
N ILE A 13 -0.23 14.42 -28.77
CA ILE A 13 0.07 14.55 -27.33
C ILE A 13 1.24 15.51 -27.04
N CYS A 14 2.15 15.69 -28.00
CA CYS A 14 3.31 16.56 -27.89
C CYS A 14 3.10 17.96 -28.47
N THR A 15 1.99 18.20 -29.20
CA THR A 15 1.74 19.48 -29.90
C THR A 15 0.50 20.21 -29.39
N GLN A 16 -0.45 19.50 -28.77
CA GLN A 16 -1.68 20.09 -28.24
C GLN A 16 -1.55 20.49 -26.76
N HIS A 17 -2.21 21.58 -26.39
CA HIS A 17 -2.21 22.10 -25.01
C HIS A 17 -3.44 21.65 -24.20
N ALA A 18 -4.41 21.02 -24.85
CA ALA A 18 -5.64 20.54 -24.24
C ALA A 18 -6.13 19.28 -24.95
N VAL A 19 -6.88 18.45 -24.23
CA VAL A 19 -7.54 17.25 -24.75
C VAL A 19 -9.02 17.36 -24.38
N THR A 20 -9.91 17.00 -25.31
CA THR A 20 -11.35 16.94 -25.07
C THR A 20 -11.75 15.49 -24.83
N PHE A 21 -12.46 15.24 -23.73
CA PHE A 21 -13.00 13.92 -23.42
C PHE A 21 -14.49 13.90 -23.73
N THR A 22 -14.93 12.94 -24.53
CA THR A 22 -16.34 12.67 -24.77
C THR A 22 -16.88 11.65 -23.77
N GLU A 23 -18.20 11.54 -23.64
CA GLU A 23 -18.81 10.55 -22.75
C GLU A 23 -18.37 9.12 -23.14
N GLN A 24 -18.23 8.85 -24.44
CA GLN A 24 -17.77 7.58 -25.00
C GLN A 24 -16.34 7.21 -24.57
N ASP A 25 -15.45 8.20 -24.46
CA ASP A 25 -14.05 7.99 -24.06
C ASP A 25 -13.93 7.55 -22.59
N THR A 26 -14.93 7.86 -21.76
CA THR A 26 -14.89 7.63 -20.32
C THR A 26 -15.77 6.47 -19.85
N ILE A 27 -16.57 5.85 -20.72
CA ILE A 27 -17.51 4.77 -20.34
C ILE A 27 -16.80 3.63 -19.61
N ARG A 28 -15.62 3.22 -20.09
CA ARG A 28 -14.83 2.14 -19.46
C ARG A 28 -14.19 2.57 -18.14
N GLN A 29 -13.95 3.87 -17.96
CA GLN A 29 -13.31 4.46 -16.79
C GLN A 29 -14.32 5.06 -15.80
N LYS A 30 -15.62 4.90 -16.07
CA LYS A 30 -16.69 5.49 -15.27
C LYS A 30 -16.67 4.84 -13.89
N GLN A 31 -16.35 5.65 -12.88
CA GLN A 31 -16.44 5.21 -11.50
C GLN A 31 -17.92 5.07 -11.12
N ALA A 32 -18.25 4.00 -10.40
CA ALA A 32 -19.62 3.78 -9.91
C ALA A 32 -20.05 4.85 -8.90
N LEU A 33 -19.09 5.41 -8.16
CA LEU A 33 -19.31 6.46 -7.17
C LEU A 33 -18.67 7.77 -7.66
N PRO A 34 -19.34 8.92 -7.54
CA PRO A 34 -18.76 10.21 -7.90
C PRO A 34 -17.50 10.48 -7.07
N TYR A 35 -16.41 10.85 -7.75
CA TYR A 35 -15.13 11.16 -7.10
C TYR A 35 -15.31 12.22 -6.00
N GLN A 36 -14.68 12.00 -4.84
CA GLN A 36 -14.79 12.83 -3.63
C GLN A 36 -16.19 12.95 -3.00
N SER A 37 -17.18 12.20 -3.49
CA SER A 37 -18.43 12.04 -2.72
C SER A 37 -18.14 11.31 -1.40
N LYS A 38 -19.02 11.50 -0.41
CA LYS A 38 -18.89 10.82 0.89
C LYS A 38 -18.92 9.29 0.74
N GLU A 39 -19.74 8.78 -0.17
CA GLU A 39 -19.85 7.35 -0.47
C GLU A 39 -18.57 6.83 -1.12
N TRP A 40 -18.03 7.56 -2.09
CA TRP A 40 -16.74 7.26 -2.70
C TRP A 40 -15.63 7.24 -1.65
N ASP A 41 -15.56 8.24 -0.78
CA ASP A 41 -14.50 8.35 0.22
C ASP A 41 -14.54 7.19 1.22
N ASN A 42 -15.74 6.86 1.71
CA ASN A 42 -15.93 5.72 2.61
C ASN A 42 -15.51 4.40 1.95
N PHE A 43 -15.98 4.13 0.72
CA PHE A 43 -15.65 2.92 -0.01
C PHE A 43 -14.16 2.85 -0.34
N HIS A 44 -13.61 3.92 -0.92
CA HIS A 44 -12.21 4.01 -1.33
C HIS A 44 -11.28 3.87 -0.14
N THR A 45 -11.57 4.55 0.97
CA THR A 45 -10.76 4.48 2.19
C THR A 45 -10.73 3.07 2.77
N HIS A 46 -11.86 2.37 2.80
CA HIS A 46 -11.92 0.98 3.23
C HIS A 46 -11.15 0.06 2.28
N ALA A 47 -11.48 0.09 0.98
CA ALA A 47 -10.85 -0.76 -0.03
C ALA A 47 -9.33 -0.56 -0.12
N ARG A 48 -8.89 0.69 -0.03
CA ARG A 48 -7.47 1.04 0.03
C ARG A 48 -6.79 0.43 1.25
N GLN A 49 -7.38 0.60 2.44
CA GLN A 49 -6.83 0.01 3.67
C GLN A 49 -6.77 -1.52 3.60
N SER A 50 -7.75 -2.17 2.96
CA SER A 50 -7.72 -3.62 2.75
C SER A 50 -6.53 -4.05 1.87
N ILE A 51 -6.25 -3.32 0.79
CA ILE A 51 -5.08 -3.59 -0.07
C ILE A 51 -3.77 -3.32 0.68
N GLU A 52 -3.69 -2.24 1.44
CA GLU A 52 -2.52 -1.91 2.26
C GLU A 52 -2.26 -3.01 3.31
N SER A 53 -3.30 -3.50 3.99
CA SER A 53 -3.21 -4.62 4.94
C SER A 53 -2.80 -5.93 4.25
N LEU A 54 -3.30 -6.19 3.04
CA LEU A 54 -2.89 -7.34 2.25
C LEU A 54 -1.41 -7.27 1.91
N HIS A 55 -0.93 -6.12 1.43
CA HIS A 55 0.49 -5.92 1.13
C HIS A 55 1.37 -6.04 2.37
N GLU A 56 0.91 -5.55 3.53
CA GLU A 56 1.63 -5.70 4.78
C GLU A 56 1.80 -7.17 5.16
N GLY A 57 0.71 -7.95 5.16
CA GLY A 57 0.77 -9.39 5.46
C GLY A 57 1.62 -10.17 4.45
N PHE A 58 1.52 -9.82 3.17
CA PHE A 58 2.31 -10.45 2.10
C PHE A 58 3.82 -10.20 2.23
N LYS A 59 4.20 -9.08 2.84
CA LYS A 59 5.59 -8.67 3.07
C LYS A 59 6.10 -9.01 4.46
N ASP A 60 5.24 -9.53 5.34
CA ASP A 60 5.54 -9.70 6.76
C ASP A 60 6.79 -10.59 6.96
N PRO A 61 7.78 -10.11 7.74
CA PRO A 61 8.92 -10.90 8.16
C PRO A 61 8.56 -12.19 8.93
N GLY A 62 7.39 -12.29 9.54
CA GLY A 62 6.98 -13.51 10.25
C GLY A 62 6.57 -14.66 9.32
N THR A 63 6.16 -14.36 8.08
CA THR A 63 5.41 -15.31 7.25
C THR A 63 6.06 -15.51 5.87
N GLU A 64 5.50 -14.93 4.81
CA GLU A 64 5.87 -15.21 3.42
C GLU A 64 7.07 -14.39 2.94
N GLN A 65 7.35 -13.23 3.55
CA GLN A 65 8.63 -12.50 3.40
C GLN A 65 9.05 -12.28 1.94
N MET A 66 8.09 -12.04 1.05
CA MET A 66 8.32 -12.22 -0.38
C MET A 66 9.28 -11.19 -0.99
N GLU A 67 9.57 -10.08 -0.31
CA GLU A 67 10.56 -9.11 -0.77
C GLU A 67 12.00 -9.62 -0.60
N LEU A 68 12.25 -10.51 0.36
CA LEU A 68 13.59 -11.05 0.61
C LEU A 68 14.01 -12.01 -0.50
N SER A 69 15.02 -11.61 -1.26
CA SER A 69 15.70 -12.44 -2.26
C SER A 69 16.17 -13.79 -1.69
N GLY A 70 16.44 -13.85 -0.38
CA GLY A 70 16.81 -15.06 0.34
C GLY A 70 15.76 -16.19 0.32
N ARG A 71 14.49 -15.91 0.01
CA ARG A 71 13.43 -16.94 -0.18
C ARG A 71 13.25 -17.35 -1.64
N ARG A 72 13.92 -16.65 -2.55
CA ARG A 72 14.00 -16.92 -4.00
C ARG A 72 15.45 -17.13 -4.40
N ARG A 73 16.19 -18.00 -3.68
CA ARG A 73 17.61 -18.30 -3.94
C ARG A 73 17.81 -19.15 -5.19
N VAL A 74 17.15 -18.80 -6.29
CA VAL A 74 17.22 -19.53 -7.55
C VAL A 74 17.41 -18.52 -8.68
N ARG A 75 18.35 -18.82 -9.58
CA ARG A 75 18.60 -18.00 -10.77
C ARG A 75 17.60 -18.37 -11.85
N GLY A 76 17.08 -17.36 -12.55
CA GLY A 76 16.15 -17.52 -13.66
C GLY A 76 14.71 -17.11 -13.31
N PHE A 77 14.08 -16.39 -14.25
CA PHE A 77 12.74 -15.82 -14.10
C PHE A 77 11.67 -16.89 -13.87
N ALA A 78 11.74 -18.01 -14.59
CA ALA A 78 10.79 -19.12 -14.45
C ALA A 78 10.83 -19.77 -13.06
N ALA A 79 12.03 -19.99 -12.51
CA ALA A 79 12.16 -20.55 -11.17
C ALA A 79 11.63 -19.57 -10.10
N ALA A 80 11.99 -18.28 -10.21
CA ALA A 80 11.48 -17.25 -9.32
C ALA A 80 9.94 -17.15 -9.35
N GLN A 81 9.33 -17.28 -10.54
CA GLN A 81 7.88 -17.32 -10.69
C GLN A 81 7.25 -18.48 -9.92
N LEU A 82 7.81 -19.69 -10.00
CA LEU A 82 7.30 -20.85 -9.26
C LEU A 82 7.33 -20.60 -7.73
N PHE A 83 8.43 -20.08 -7.19
CA PHE A 83 8.49 -19.76 -5.75
C PHE A 83 7.48 -18.69 -5.36
N ILE A 84 7.31 -17.65 -6.17
CA ILE A 84 6.31 -16.61 -5.93
C ILE A 84 4.90 -17.22 -5.93
N THR A 85 4.59 -18.10 -6.88
CA THR A 85 3.27 -18.74 -6.92
C THR A 85 3.00 -19.60 -5.68
N ILE A 86 3.97 -20.39 -5.22
CA ILE A 86 3.82 -21.23 -4.03
C ILE A 86 3.61 -20.38 -2.78
N LEU A 87 4.40 -19.32 -2.61
CA LEU A 87 4.28 -18.40 -1.48
C LEU A 87 2.93 -17.67 -1.49
N LEU A 88 2.45 -17.24 -2.65
CA LEU A 88 1.13 -16.61 -2.81
C LEU A 88 -0.01 -17.59 -2.46
N VAL A 89 0.09 -18.85 -2.90
CA VAL A 89 -0.89 -19.89 -2.55
C VAL A 89 -0.88 -20.13 -1.03
N ASN A 90 0.29 -20.21 -0.40
CA ASN A 90 0.39 -20.38 1.05
C ASN A 90 -0.24 -19.22 1.83
N TYR A 91 0.02 -17.98 1.40
CA TYR A 91 -0.61 -16.78 1.95
C TYR A 91 -2.14 -16.86 1.86
N ASN A 92 -2.68 -17.21 0.68
CA ASN A 92 -4.12 -17.33 0.48
C ASN A 92 -4.74 -18.41 1.38
N LEU A 93 -4.09 -19.57 1.53
CA LEU A 93 -4.56 -20.62 2.43
C LEU A 93 -4.60 -20.15 3.89
N ARG A 94 -3.57 -19.42 4.35
CA ARG A 94 -3.54 -18.85 5.71
C ARG A 94 -4.64 -17.82 5.92
N LYS A 95 -4.92 -16.97 4.93
CA LYS A 95 -6.00 -15.98 5.00
C LYS A 95 -7.38 -16.61 5.05
N ILE A 96 -7.61 -17.66 4.27
CA ILE A 96 -8.87 -18.42 4.34
C ILE A 96 -9.01 -19.07 5.71
N ALA A 97 -7.95 -19.70 6.22
CA ALA A 97 -7.97 -20.33 7.54
C ALA A 97 -8.24 -19.30 8.66
N SER A 98 -7.60 -18.13 8.63
CA SER A 98 -7.86 -17.07 9.62
C SER A 98 -9.28 -16.54 9.51
N PHE A 99 -9.80 -16.37 8.30
CA PHE A 99 -11.18 -15.93 8.09
C PHE A 99 -12.19 -16.92 8.67
N LEU A 100 -12.02 -18.22 8.39
CA LEU A 100 -12.90 -19.25 8.93
C LEU A 100 -12.81 -19.32 10.46
N TRP A 101 -11.62 -19.14 11.01
CA TRP A 101 -11.41 -19.07 12.45
C TRP A 101 -12.14 -17.88 13.08
N ASP A 102 -12.02 -16.69 12.47
CA ASP A 102 -12.66 -15.46 12.92
C ASP A 102 -14.20 -15.52 12.81
N GLU A 103 -14.74 -16.19 11.79
CA GLU A 103 -16.18 -16.46 11.66
C GLU A 103 -16.70 -17.36 12.78
N GLU A 104 -15.96 -18.41 13.15
CA GLU A 104 -16.38 -19.37 14.18
C GLU A 104 -16.22 -18.83 15.60
N HIS A 105 -15.14 -18.10 15.88
CA HIS A 105 -14.77 -17.65 17.22
C HIS A 105 -15.11 -16.17 17.48
N GLY A 106 -15.55 -15.45 16.45
CA GLY A 106 -15.73 -14.02 16.47
C GLY A 106 -14.39 -13.28 16.34
N THR A 107 -14.40 -12.14 15.63
CA THR A 107 -13.23 -11.28 15.56
C THR A 107 -13.02 -10.58 16.90
N THR A 108 -11.89 -10.86 17.56
CA THR A 108 -11.47 -10.03 18.69
C THR A 108 -10.90 -8.73 18.15
N ALA A 109 -11.63 -7.63 18.33
CA ALA A 109 -11.06 -6.31 18.03
C ALA A 109 -9.79 -6.13 18.88
N PRO A 110 -8.68 -5.64 18.31
CA PRO A 110 -7.49 -5.38 19.10
C PRO A 110 -7.86 -4.42 20.24
N THR A 111 -7.66 -4.88 21.48
CA THR A 111 -8.09 -4.17 22.70
C THR A 111 -7.51 -2.75 22.80
N ASN A 112 -6.37 -2.51 22.16
CA ASN A 112 -5.81 -1.20 21.94
C ASN A 112 -5.29 -1.09 20.51
N PRO A 113 -5.58 0.00 19.77
CA PRO A 113 -4.94 0.24 18.49
C PRO A 113 -3.42 0.33 18.69
N ILE A 114 -2.65 -0.46 17.95
CA ILE A 114 -1.18 -0.37 17.96
C ILE A 114 -0.82 1.05 17.50
N MET A 115 -0.27 1.84 18.42
CA MET A 115 0.15 3.20 18.10
C MET A 115 1.28 3.15 17.07
N ARG A 116 1.01 3.62 15.85
CA ARG A 116 2.01 3.60 14.77
C ARG A 116 3.22 4.44 15.20
N ARG A 117 4.43 4.05 14.76
CA ARG A 117 5.68 4.74 15.11
C ARG A 117 5.62 6.25 14.84
N ARG A 118 4.97 6.66 13.74
CA ARG A 118 4.75 8.08 13.39
C ARG A 118 3.90 8.82 14.43
N ASP A 119 2.87 8.14 14.95
CA ASP A 119 1.86 8.74 15.82
C ASP A 119 2.34 8.84 17.27
N ARG A 120 3.45 8.16 17.63
CA ARG A 120 4.08 8.24 18.97
C ARG A 120 4.50 9.65 19.39
N ILE A 121 4.79 10.53 18.43
CA ILE A 121 5.24 11.90 18.69
C ILE A 121 4.03 12.82 18.88
N TRP A 122 2.81 12.33 18.60
CA TRP A 122 1.58 13.11 18.49
C TRP A 122 1.65 14.25 17.47
N ASP A 123 2.70 14.26 16.64
CA ASP A 123 2.91 15.17 15.53
C ASP A 123 2.63 14.41 14.24
N ASN A 124 1.42 14.57 13.72
CA ASN A 124 1.01 13.91 12.49
C ASN A 124 0.26 14.90 11.59
N PRO A 125 0.84 15.26 10.43
CA PRO A 125 0.22 16.21 9.50
C PRO A 125 -1.09 15.69 8.89
N TYR A 126 -1.27 14.36 8.82
CA TYR A 126 -2.47 13.72 8.27
C TYR A 126 -3.66 13.82 9.23
N THR A 127 -3.43 13.75 10.54
CA THR A 127 -4.47 13.89 11.57
C THR A 127 -4.53 15.31 12.14
N LYS A 128 -3.66 16.21 11.67
CA LYS A 128 -3.50 17.59 12.17
C LYS A 128 -3.28 17.65 13.68
N THR A 129 -2.70 16.59 14.26
CA THR A 129 -2.30 16.56 15.66
C THR A 129 -0.92 17.19 15.76
N LEU A 130 -0.77 18.15 16.67
CA LEU A 130 0.51 18.80 16.94
C LEU A 130 1.19 18.11 18.13
N ALA A 131 2.52 18.04 18.08
CA ALA A 131 3.32 17.55 19.19
C ALA A 131 2.97 18.32 20.47
N ARG A 132 2.70 17.60 21.56
CA ARG A 132 2.45 18.22 22.88
C ARG A 132 3.72 18.85 23.46
N GLU A 133 4.87 18.28 23.10
CA GLU A 133 6.22 18.68 23.50
C GLU A 133 7.10 18.66 22.24
N SER A 134 8.19 19.44 22.22
CA SER A 134 9.11 19.43 21.08
C SER A 134 9.77 18.05 20.92
N ALA A 135 10.14 17.68 19.68
CA ALA A 135 10.83 16.40 19.41
C ALA A 135 12.15 16.26 20.21
N LEU A 136 12.84 17.38 20.46
CA LEU A 136 14.03 17.46 21.33
C LEU A 136 13.72 17.11 22.78
N GLU A 137 12.59 17.59 23.31
CA GLU A 137 12.16 17.33 24.68
C GLU A 137 11.75 15.85 24.85
N LEU A 138 11.03 15.30 23.87
CA LEU A 138 10.67 13.88 23.86
C LEU A 138 11.89 12.95 23.76
N GLN A 139 12.96 13.38 23.09
CA GLN A 139 14.23 12.67 23.02
C GLN A 139 14.97 12.75 24.37
N ARG A 140 15.00 13.92 25.02
CA ARG A 140 15.54 14.10 26.37
C ARG A 140 14.84 13.21 27.40
N LEU A 141 13.52 13.09 27.29
CA LEU A 141 12.69 12.25 28.17
C LEU A 141 12.78 10.75 27.85
N GLY A 142 13.56 10.34 26.83
CA GLY A 142 13.72 8.93 26.44
C GLY A 142 12.47 8.31 25.78
N LYS A 143 11.45 9.11 25.47
CA LYS A 143 10.20 8.66 24.82
C LYS A 143 10.34 8.53 23.30
N LEU A 144 11.36 9.17 22.73
CA LEU A 144 11.73 9.11 21.31
C LEU A 144 13.13 8.50 21.14
N ILE A 145 13.24 7.50 20.25
CA ILE A 145 14.53 6.92 19.87
C ILE A 145 15.17 7.88 18.87
N SER A 146 16.40 8.30 19.16
CA SER A 146 17.21 9.17 18.29
C SER A 146 17.18 8.69 16.83
N PRO A 147 16.86 9.55 15.85
CA PRO A 147 16.95 9.19 14.43
C PRO A 147 18.38 8.96 13.94
N LEU A 148 19.39 9.32 14.73
CA LEU A 148 20.82 9.17 14.40
C LEU A 148 21.49 7.97 15.08
N ARG A 149 20.74 7.14 15.81
CA ARG A 149 21.28 5.88 16.36
C ARG A 149 20.95 4.74 15.41
N THR A 150 21.84 4.50 14.45
CA THR A 150 22.03 3.17 13.84
C THR A 150 22.71 2.25 14.83
#